data_AF-A0A7W8J6H1-F1
#
_entry.id   AF-A0A7W8J6H1-F1
#
_cell.length_a   1.000
_cell.length_b   1.000
_cell.length_c   1.000
_cell.angle_alpha   90.00
_cell.angle_beta   90.00
_cell.angle_gamma   90.00
#
_symmetry.space_group_name_H-M   'P 1'
#
loop_
_entity.id
_entity.type
_entity.pdbx_description
1 polymer ?
#
loop_
_entity_poly.entity_id
_entity_poly.type
_entity_poly.pdbx_seq_one_letter_code
_entity_poly.pdbx_strand_id
1 'polypeptide(L)'
;MENGAKAAIGATVVLVLAVGIRVGLIYRERNAPDNSVKAPAREVIPEDDLVFLKKKRPDTLKDIKDLAGTTVWVSAGGQLEYYPLVGHAAQYGKAAGTLLGAEPLVVKDAIEQVAPKAATFRIPGGDKQVVMVFTRPDVAGDAKEYAVPVGYRQAGQYTFYTDEILFYDDPHELYKHWGPEIWTAVDSHQVILGMNERQVELALGQVSKSTSNDYGNRMVVFANLGKPMAVTFVKNKVTAFRADQGY
;
A
#
# COMPACT_ATOMS: atom_id res chain seq x y z
N MET A 1 8.61 89.71 -17.00
CA MET A 1 8.86 88.70 -15.94
C MET A 1 7.62 87.87 -15.59
N GLU A 2 6.41 88.19 -16.05
CA GLU A 2 5.17 87.49 -15.60
C GLU A 2 4.96 86.09 -16.19
N ASN A 3 5.44 85.80 -17.41
CA ASN A 3 5.15 84.52 -18.07
C ASN A 3 5.94 83.34 -17.50
N GLY A 4 7.17 83.58 -17.02
CA GLY A 4 8.01 82.54 -16.40
C GLY A 4 7.48 82.08 -15.04
N ALA A 5 6.94 83.02 -14.23
CA ALA A 5 6.34 82.69 -12.94
C ALA A 5 5.04 81.89 -13.11
N LYS A 6 4.18 82.25 -14.06
CA LYS A 6 2.96 81.50 -14.39
C LYS A 6 3.26 80.09 -14.91
N ALA A 7 4.30 79.94 -15.74
CA ALA A 7 4.75 78.64 -16.23
C ALA A 7 5.33 77.76 -15.10
N ALA A 8 6.13 78.34 -14.21
CA ALA A 8 6.70 77.63 -13.06
C ALA A 8 5.61 77.17 -12.06
N ILE A 9 4.62 78.04 -11.79
CA ILE A 9 3.47 77.69 -10.95
C ILE A 9 2.64 76.58 -11.61
N GLY A 10 2.37 76.68 -12.93
CA GLY A 10 1.67 75.65 -13.67
C GLY A 10 2.38 74.29 -13.63
N ALA A 11 3.69 74.26 -13.85
CA ALA A 11 4.50 73.05 -13.76
C ALA A 11 4.51 72.46 -12.34
N THR A 12 4.56 73.30 -11.31
CA THR A 12 4.55 72.86 -9.91
C THR A 12 3.21 72.23 -9.55
N VAL A 13 2.08 72.82 -9.97
CA VAL A 13 0.74 72.26 -9.73
C VAL A 13 0.58 70.91 -10.40
N VAL A 14 1.05 70.76 -11.65
CA VAL A 14 1.01 69.47 -12.36
C VAL A 14 1.83 68.40 -11.63
N LEU A 15 3.01 68.77 -11.12
CA LEU A 15 3.88 67.84 -10.40
C LEU A 15 3.28 67.39 -9.07
N VAL A 16 2.68 68.32 -8.31
CA VAL A 16 1.97 68.01 -7.05
C VAL A 16 0.77 67.10 -7.31
N LEU A 17 0.01 67.34 -8.38
CA LEU A 17 -1.10 66.48 -8.77
C LEU A 17 -0.61 65.08 -9.19
N ALA A 18 0.46 64.98 -9.97
CA ALA A 18 1.02 63.70 -10.38
C ALA A 18 1.51 62.87 -9.17
N VAL A 19 2.17 63.52 -8.21
CA VAL A 19 2.61 62.88 -6.96
C VAL A 19 1.40 62.48 -6.11
N GLY A 20 0.41 63.34 -5.95
CA GLY A 20 -0.81 63.06 -5.20
C GLY A 20 -1.59 61.87 -5.77
N ILE A 21 -1.74 61.80 -7.09
CA ILE A 21 -2.34 60.66 -7.80
C ILE A 21 -1.52 59.40 -7.54
N ARG A 22 -0.19 59.46 -7.65
CA ARG A 22 0.66 58.29 -7.44
C ARG A 22 0.58 57.77 -6.00
N VAL A 23 0.59 58.65 -5.02
CA VAL A 23 0.44 58.30 -3.60
C VAL A 23 -0.95 57.71 -3.33
N GLY A 24 -2.00 58.29 -3.91
CA GLY A 24 -3.37 57.76 -3.80
C GLY A 24 -3.54 56.37 -4.41
N LEU A 25 -2.90 56.11 -5.56
CA LEU A 25 -2.88 54.80 -6.19
C LEU A 25 -2.14 53.77 -5.33
N ILE A 26 -0.97 54.13 -4.80
CA ILE A 26 -0.20 53.25 -3.89
C ILE A 26 -1.00 52.95 -2.61
N TYR A 27 -1.66 53.96 -2.03
CA TYR A 27 -2.51 53.76 -0.86
C TYR A 27 -3.68 52.83 -1.16
N ARG A 28 -4.32 52.97 -2.33
CA ARG A 28 -5.40 52.08 -2.77
C ARG A 28 -4.90 50.66 -3.01
N GLU A 29 -3.74 50.47 -3.64
CA GLU A 29 -3.16 49.14 -3.88
C GLU A 29 -2.76 48.45 -2.57
N ARG A 30 -2.20 49.18 -1.61
CA ARG A 30 -1.80 48.64 -0.30
C ARG A 30 -2.97 48.32 0.63
N ASN A 31 -4.10 49.01 0.46
CA ASN A 31 -5.32 48.77 1.24
C ASN A 31 -6.38 47.98 0.46
N ALA A 32 -6.07 47.56 -0.77
CA ALA A 32 -6.90 46.59 -1.46
C ALA A 32 -6.84 45.28 -0.64
N PRO A 33 -7.97 44.55 -0.52
CA PRO A 33 -7.99 43.29 0.19
C PRO A 33 -6.91 42.38 -0.38
N ASP A 34 -6.08 41.86 0.52
CA ASP A 34 -4.94 41.03 0.18
C ASP A 34 -5.45 39.79 -0.57
N ASN A 35 -5.28 39.80 -1.90
CA ASN A 35 -5.47 38.63 -2.74
C ASN A 35 -4.24 37.72 -2.67
N SER A 36 -3.49 37.75 -1.56
CA SER A 36 -2.46 36.76 -1.29
C SER A 36 -3.11 35.40 -1.46
N VAL A 37 -2.58 34.66 -2.43
CA VAL A 37 -2.95 33.28 -2.68
C VAL A 37 -2.83 32.58 -1.34
N LYS A 38 -3.95 32.09 -0.79
CA LYS A 38 -3.96 31.28 0.44
C LYS A 38 -2.80 30.31 0.32
N ALA A 39 -1.89 30.33 1.30
CA ALA A 39 -0.77 29.40 1.32
C ALA A 39 -1.31 28.01 0.95
N PRO A 40 -0.73 27.34 -0.08
CA PRO A 40 -1.27 26.07 -0.53
C PRO A 40 -1.41 25.17 0.69
N ALA A 41 -2.60 24.61 0.87
CA ALA A 41 -2.87 23.72 1.98
C ALA A 41 -1.78 22.64 1.96
N ARG A 42 -0.98 22.56 3.02
CA ARG A 42 0.09 21.59 3.11
C ARG A 42 -0.55 20.21 3.00
N GLU A 43 -0.18 19.46 1.97
CA GLU A 43 -0.64 18.10 1.79
C GLU A 43 -0.25 17.30 3.04
N VAL A 44 -1.24 16.76 3.73
CA VAL A 44 -1.03 15.90 4.88
C VAL A 44 -0.75 14.51 4.34
N ILE A 45 0.51 14.11 4.35
CA ILE A 45 0.92 12.77 3.97
C ILE A 45 0.37 11.80 5.03
N PRO A 46 -0.43 10.78 4.63
CA PRO A 46 -0.89 9.75 5.55
C PRO A 46 0.28 9.07 6.27
N GLU A 47 0.15 8.77 7.57
CA GLU A 47 1.20 8.08 8.34
C GLU A 47 1.59 6.74 7.73
N ASP A 48 0.59 6.05 7.16
CA ASP A 48 0.71 4.85 6.34
C ASP A 48 1.76 4.98 5.23
N ASP A 49 1.86 6.15 4.58
CA ASP A 49 2.78 6.37 3.45
C ASP A 49 4.20 6.72 3.91
N LEU A 50 4.37 6.95 5.21
CA LEU A 50 5.68 7.19 5.83
C LEU A 50 6.32 5.88 6.32
N VAL A 51 5.63 4.74 6.19
CA VAL A 51 6.16 3.43 6.56
C VAL A 51 7.10 2.91 5.47
N PHE A 52 8.37 2.71 5.84
CA PHE A 52 9.39 2.18 4.95
C PHE A 52 9.44 0.66 5.03
N LEU A 53 9.00 0.01 3.96
CA LEU A 53 9.08 -1.44 3.84
C LEU A 53 10.48 -1.86 3.40
N LYS A 54 11.10 -2.73 4.21
CA LYS A 54 12.38 -3.34 3.88
C LYS A 54 12.25 -4.20 2.63
N LYS A 55 13.25 -4.13 1.77
CA LYS A 55 13.35 -4.91 0.53
C LYS A 55 14.65 -5.66 0.51
N LYS A 56 14.61 -6.98 0.29
CA LYS A 56 15.80 -7.82 0.20
C LYS A 56 16.31 -7.95 -1.23
N ARG A 57 15.43 -7.81 -2.23
CA ARG A 57 15.76 -7.90 -3.66
C ARG A 57 16.61 -9.13 -3.99
N PRO A 58 16.15 -10.34 -3.65
CA PRO A 58 16.91 -11.55 -3.93
C PRO A 58 17.11 -11.72 -5.44
N ASP A 59 18.27 -12.24 -5.83
CA ASP A 59 18.62 -12.53 -7.23
C ASP A 59 19.02 -14.00 -7.44
N THR A 60 19.24 -14.74 -6.35
CA THR A 60 19.56 -16.17 -6.37
C THR A 60 18.68 -16.98 -5.41
N LEU A 61 18.61 -18.30 -5.65
CA LEU A 61 18.01 -19.24 -4.70
C LEU A 61 18.67 -19.16 -3.31
N LYS A 62 19.97 -18.85 -3.25
CA LYS A 62 20.71 -18.77 -1.99
C LYS A 62 20.15 -17.65 -1.10
N ASP A 63 19.77 -16.51 -1.67
CA ASP A 63 19.23 -15.39 -0.89
C ASP A 63 17.92 -15.74 -0.21
N ILE A 64 17.10 -16.59 -0.84
CA ILE A 64 15.88 -17.12 -0.21
C ILE A 64 16.22 -18.11 0.89
N LYS A 65 17.21 -18.99 0.66
CA LYS A 65 17.68 -19.94 1.69
C LYS A 65 18.30 -19.22 2.90
N ASP A 66 18.92 -18.06 2.71
CA ASP A 66 19.48 -17.25 3.79
C ASP A 66 18.39 -16.65 4.71
N LEU A 67 17.11 -16.71 4.32
CA LEU A 67 15.99 -16.37 5.21
C LEU A 67 15.69 -17.47 6.23
N ALA A 68 16.26 -18.68 6.10
CA ALA A 68 16.00 -19.78 7.01
C ALA A 68 16.25 -19.40 8.48
N GLY A 69 15.28 -19.70 9.34
CA GLY A 69 15.29 -19.32 10.76
C GLY A 69 14.71 -17.92 11.05
N THR A 70 14.43 -17.11 10.03
CA THR A 70 13.73 -15.82 10.21
C THR A 70 12.21 -16.00 10.16
N THR A 71 11.51 -15.04 10.77
CA THR A 71 10.07 -14.88 10.57
C THR A 71 9.84 -13.82 9.50
N VAL A 72 8.96 -14.13 8.56
CA VAL A 72 8.43 -13.21 7.55
C VAL A 72 6.91 -13.19 7.68
N TRP A 73 6.26 -12.13 7.25
CA TRP A 73 4.82 -11.98 7.38
C TRP A 73 4.18 -11.79 6.02
N VAL A 74 2.97 -12.29 5.82
CA VAL A 74 2.28 -12.18 4.54
C VAL A 74 1.83 -10.74 4.31
N SER A 75 2.25 -10.12 3.20
CA SER A 75 1.73 -8.81 2.77
C SER A 75 0.59 -8.96 1.75
N ALA A 76 0.70 -9.95 0.87
CA ALA A 76 -0.29 -10.24 -0.17
C ALA A 76 -1.36 -11.23 0.29
N GLY A 77 -2.16 -10.83 1.28
CA GLY A 77 -3.20 -11.67 1.88
C GLY A 77 -4.21 -12.21 0.85
N GLY A 78 -4.58 -13.48 0.99
CA GLY A 78 -5.60 -14.13 0.16
C GLY A 78 -5.16 -14.46 -1.28
N GLN A 79 -3.87 -14.29 -1.62
CA GLN A 79 -3.37 -14.46 -3.00
C GLN A 79 -2.48 -15.69 -3.21
N LEU A 80 -1.97 -16.27 -2.13
CA LEU A 80 -0.98 -17.34 -2.19
C LEU A 80 -1.56 -18.62 -1.59
N GLU A 81 -1.74 -19.63 -2.42
CA GLU A 81 -1.96 -20.99 -1.95
C GLU A 81 -0.65 -21.58 -1.43
N TYR A 82 -0.73 -22.31 -0.33
CA TYR A 82 0.37 -23.09 0.21
C TYR A 82 0.02 -24.57 0.25
N TYR A 83 1.06 -25.39 0.20
CA TYR A 83 0.96 -26.83 -0.03
C TYR A 83 1.69 -27.60 1.08
N PRO A 84 1.23 -28.81 1.46
CA PRO A 84 2.02 -29.67 2.32
C PRO A 84 3.38 -29.97 1.69
N LEU A 85 4.42 -30.06 2.52
CA LEU A 85 5.72 -30.56 2.10
C LEU A 85 5.83 -32.06 2.42
N VAL A 86 6.15 -32.90 1.42
CA VAL A 86 6.39 -34.33 1.62
C VAL A 86 7.64 -34.72 0.82
N GLY A 87 8.59 -35.39 1.46
CA GLY A 87 9.83 -35.83 0.80
C GLY A 87 10.62 -34.69 0.15
N HIS A 88 10.61 -33.50 0.77
CA HIS A 88 11.26 -32.29 0.25
C HIS A 88 10.66 -31.79 -1.10
N ALA A 89 9.36 -32.01 -1.30
CA ALA A 89 8.62 -31.53 -2.46
C ALA A 89 7.24 -30.99 -2.07
N ALA A 90 6.86 -29.88 -2.69
CA ALA A 90 5.53 -29.28 -2.56
C ALA A 90 4.48 -30.18 -3.23
N GLN A 91 3.42 -30.49 -2.49
CA GLN A 91 2.32 -31.33 -2.97
C GLN A 91 1.23 -30.52 -3.67
N TYR A 92 1.50 -30.07 -4.90
CA TYR A 92 0.61 -29.20 -5.69
C TYR A 92 -0.80 -29.75 -5.94
N GLY A 93 -0.98 -31.08 -5.87
CA GLY A 93 -2.28 -31.71 -6.06
C GLY A 93 -3.30 -31.43 -4.95
N LYS A 94 -2.85 -30.88 -3.80
CA LYS A 94 -3.71 -30.56 -2.67
C LYS A 94 -3.18 -29.34 -1.93
N ALA A 95 -3.77 -28.17 -2.18
CA ALA A 95 -3.53 -26.99 -1.35
C ALA A 95 -3.92 -27.29 0.10
N ALA A 96 -3.06 -26.87 1.04
CA ALA A 96 -3.36 -26.90 2.47
C ALA A 96 -4.23 -25.70 2.88
N GLY A 97 -4.12 -24.59 2.15
CA GLY A 97 -4.97 -23.42 2.30
C GLY A 97 -4.43 -22.23 1.51
N THR A 98 -4.95 -21.05 1.82
CA THR A 98 -4.47 -19.77 1.31
C THR A 98 -3.92 -18.94 2.46
N LEU A 99 -2.75 -18.34 2.26
CA LEU A 99 -2.11 -17.44 3.22
C LEU A 99 -2.86 -16.11 3.29
N LEU A 100 -3.10 -15.62 4.50
CA LEU A 100 -3.82 -14.38 4.78
C LEU A 100 -2.88 -13.29 5.26
N GLY A 101 -3.29 -12.02 5.16
CA GLY A 101 -2.43 -10.89 5.49
C GLY A 101 -2.04 -10.88 6.96
N ALA A 102 -0.82 -10.42 7.24
CA ALA A 102 -0.19 -10.40 8.56
C ALA A 102 0.07 -11.77 9.22
N GLU A 103 -0.25 -12.90 8.56
CA GLU A 103 0.11 -14.22 9.08
C GLU A 103 1.65 -14.39 9.14
N PRO A 104 2.21 -14.80 10.29
CA PRO A 104 3.65 -15.04 10.43
C PRO A 104 4.04 -16.40 9.83
N LEU A 105 5.18 -16.45 9.16
CA LEU A 105 5.77 -17.65 8.58
C LEU A 105 7.22 -17.78 9.06
N VAL A 106 7.57 -18.90 9.68
CA VAL A 106 8.96 -19.19 10.05
C VAL A 106 9.60 -19.96 8.91
N VAL A 107 10.54 -19.33 8.21
CA VAL A 107 11.21 -19.91 7.05
C VAL A 107 12.14 -21.04 7.48
N LYS A 108 12.10 -22.16 6.77
CA LYS A 108 12.93 -23.35 7.01
C LYS A 108 13.95 -23.60 5.91
N ASP A 109 13.55 -23.43 4.66
CA ASP A 109 14.41 -23.62 3.49
C ASP A 109 13.74 -22.99 2.25
N ALA A 110 14.38 -23.12 1.09
CA ALA A 110 13.78 -22.91 -0.22
C ALA A 110 14.27 -23.96 -1.23
N ILE A 111 13.40 -24.39 -2.13
CA ILE A 111 13.68 -25.43 -3.11
C ILE A 111 13.19 -25.03 -4.50
N GLU A 112 13.73 -25.69 -5.53
CA GLU A 112 13.22 -25.59 -6.89
C GLU A 112 12.46 -26.86 -7.28
N GLN A 113 11.27 -26.70 -7.85
CA GLN A 113 10.46 -27.82 -8.32
C GLN A 113 9.72 -27.46 -9.60
N VAL A 114 9.48 -28.45 -10.47
CA VAL A 114 8.60 -28.27 -11.62
C VAL A 114 7.16 -28.14 -11.12
N ALA A 115 6.51 -27.02 -11.42
CA ALA A 115 5.12 -26.78 -11.04
C ALA A 115 4.16 -27.20 -12.17
N PRO A 116 3.04 -27.87 -11.86
CA PRO A 116 1.98 -28.08 -12.84
C PRO A 116 1.31 -26.74 -13.18
N LYS A 117 0.73 -26.60 -14.38
CA LYS A 117 0.06 -25.36 -14.83
C LYS A 117 -1.01 -24.83 -13.86
N ALA A 118 -1.66 -25.70 -13.10
CA ALA A 118 -2.65 -25.30 -12.10
C ALA A 118 -2.04 -24.49 -10.94
N ALA A 119 -0.76 -24.71 -10.61
CA ALA A 119 -0.05 -24.04 -9.52
C ALA A 119 0.75 -22.80 -9.97
N THR A 120 0.47 -22.27 -11.17
CA THR A 120 1.21 -21.15 -11.76
C THR A 120 0.38 -19.88 -11.94
N PHE A 121 -0.75 -19.75 -11.22
CA PHE A 121 -1.66 -18.62 -11.39
C PHE A 121 -1.06 -17.29 -10.90
N ARG A 122 -0.55 -17.25 -9.66
CA ARG A 122 0.02 -16.02 -9.08
C ARG A 122 1.51 -15.88 -9.34
N ILE A 123 2.24 -16.99 -9.22
CA ILE A 123 3.68 -17.07 -9.46
C ILE A 123 3.89 -18.01 -10.65
N PRO A 124 4.52 -17.55 -11.75
CA PRO A 124 4.78 -18.42 -12.90
C PRO A 124 5.58 -19.67 -12.52
N GLY A 125 5.45 -20.73 -13.32
CA GLY A 125 6.18 -21.98 -13.08
C GLY A 125 7.62 -21.97 -13.56
N GLY A 126 7.93 -21.18 -14.60
CA GLY A 126 9.23 -21.19 -15.26
C GLY A 126 9.66 -22.57 -15.76
N ASP A 127 10.97 -22.77 -15.89
CA ASP A 127 11.57 -24.11 -16.00
C ASP A 127 11.46 -24.84 -14.65
N LYS A 128 11.63 -24.09 -13.55
CA LYS A 128 11.33 -24.51 -12.19
C LYS A 128 10.77 -23.36 -11.36
N GLN A 129 9.78 -23.64 -10.55
CA GLN A 129 9.25 -22.71 -9.57
C GLN A 129 10.11 -22.77 -8.31
N VAL A 130 10.43 -21.60 -7.75
CA VAL A 130 11.07 -21.49 -6.44
C VAL A 130 9.97 -21.46 -5.40
N VAL A 131 9.99 -22.42 -4.49
CA VAL A 131 9.07 -22.51 -3.36
C VAL A 131 9.83 -22.33 -2.04
N MET A 132 9.29 -21.47 -1.19
CA MET A 132 9.79 -21.26 0.17
C MET A 132 9.12 -22.27 1.09
N VAL A 133 9.93 -22.95 1.90
CA VAL A 133 9.49 -23.90 2.92
C VAL A 133 9.36 -23.17 4.25
N PHE A 134 8.25 -23.37 4.95
CA PHE A 134 7.97 -22.67 6.20
C PHE A 134 7.13 -23.53 7.16
N THR A 135 7.11 -23.10 8.43
CA THR A 135 6.14 -23.55 9.45
C THR A 135 5.25 -22.38 9.87
N ARG A 136 4.07 -22.69 10.41
CA ARG A 136 3.06 -21.72 10.86
C ARG A 136 3.04 -21.60 12.39
N PRO A 137 3.76 -20.62 12.99
CA PRO A 137 3.80 -20.46 14.44
C PRO A 137 2.46 -19.99 15.04
N ASP A 138 1.57 -19.42 14.22
CA ASP A 138 0.23 -18.97 14.58
C ASP A 138 -0.76 -20.14 14.79
N VAL A 139 -0.48 -21.31 14.19
CA VAL A 139 -1.31 -22.51 14.36
C VAL A 139 -0.76 -23.36 15.49
N ALA A 140 -1.39 -23.24 16.66
CA ALA A 140 -0.95 -23.92 17.88
C ALA A 140 -0.80 -25.44 17.68
N GLY A 141 0.40 -25.96 17.93
CA GLY A 141 0.72 -27.38 17.84
C GLY A 141 0.99 -27.90 16.41
N ASP A 142 0.96 -27.04 15.39
CA ASP A 142 1.30 -27.44 14.02
C ASP A 142 2.81 -27.29 13.77
N ALA A 143 3.52 -28.43 13.79
CA ALA A 143 4.93 -28.51 13.43
C ALA A 143 5.15 -28.91 11.97
N LYS A 144 4.08 -28.99 11.15
CA LYS A 144 4.20 -29.40 9.75
C LYS A 144 4.91 -28.33 8.93
N GLU A 145 5.69 -28.80 7.98
CA GLU A 145 6.28 -27.94 6.96
C GLU A 145 5.35 -27.83 5.76
N TYR A 146 5.25 -26.60 5.28
CA TYR A 146 4.49 -26.23 4.11
C TYR A 146 5.41 -25.56 3.10
N ALA A 147 4.96 -25.48 1.86
CA ALA A 147 5.65 -24.82 0.77
C ALA A 147 4.73 -23.80 0.11
N VAL A 148 5.26 -22.62 -0.19
CA VAL A 148 4.56 -21.56 -0.93
C VAL A 148 5.43 -21.08 -2.10
N PRO A 149 4.87 -20.91 -3.30
CA PRO A 149 5.58 -20.29 -4.42
C PRO A 149 6.00 -18.85 -4.12
N VAL A 150 7.27 -18.52 -4.38
CA VAL A 150 7.82 -17.16 -4.16
C VAL A 150 8.60 -16.63 -5.35
N GLY A 151 8.84 -17.45 -6.36
CA GLY A 151 9.55 -17.05 -7.57
C GLY A 151 9.65 -18.20 -8.57
N TYR A 152 10.42 -18.00 -9.63
CA TYR A 152 10.72 -19.03 -10.61
C TYR A 152 12.07 -18.78 -11.27
N ARG A 153 12.64 -19.84 -11.85
CA ARG A 153 13.79 -19.79 -12.73
C ARG A 153 13.36 -20.09 -14.16
N GLN A 154 13.78 -19.24 -15.08
CA GLN A 154 13.56 -19.39 -16.52
C GLN A 154 14.86 -19.08 -17.26
N ALA A 155 15.32 -19.99 -18.13
CA ALA A 155 16.53 -19.79 -18.92
C ALA A 155 17.76 -19.39 -18.06
N GLY A 156 17.87 -19.96 -16.86
CA GLY A 156 18.97 -19.70 -15.93
C GLY A 156 18.84 -18.41 -15.09
N GLN A 157 17.82 -17.60 -15.33
CA GLN A 157 17.55 -16.37 -14.58
C GLN A 157 16.45 -16.58 -13.55
N TYR A 158 16.61 -15.99 -12.36
CA TYR A 158 15.58 -16.01 -11.32
C TYR A 158 14.72 -14.76 -11.38
N THR A 159 13.45 -14.92 -11.05
CA THR A 159 12.51 -13.83 -10.77
C THR A 159 11.80 -14.15 -9.47
N PHE A 160 11.91 -13.25 -8.51
CA PHE A 160 11.32 -13.39 -7.18
C PHE A 160 10.26 -12.33 -6.95
N TYR A 161 9.27 -12.70 -6.14
CA TYR A 161 8.15 -11.85 -5.73
C TYR A 161 8.11 -11.64 -4.20
N THR A 162 9.17 -12.05 -3.48
CA THR A 162 9.19 -12.02 -2.01
C THR A 162 9.04 -10.61 -1.45
N ASP A 163 9.60 -9.59 -2.10
CA ASP A 163 9.48 -8.19 -1.68
C ASP A 163 8.07 -7.62 -1.91
N GLU A 164 7.28 -8.25 -2.77
CA GLU A 164 5.91 -7.87 -3.09
C GLU A 164 4.88 -8.63 -2.23
N ILE A 165 5.21 -9.85 -1.79
CA ILE A 165 4.27 -10.75 -1.12
C ILE A 165 4.57 -11.00 0.36
N LEU A 166 5.73 -10.57 0.85
CA LEU A 166 6.14 -10.68 2.25
C LEU A 166 6.59 -9.34 2.83
N PHE A 167 6.32 -9.16 4.12
CA PHE A 167 7.06 -8.25 4.99
C PHE A 167 8.20 -9.01 5.66
N TYR A 168 9.37 -8.37 5.77
CA TYR A 168 10.54 -8.93 6.48
C TYR A 168 10.65 -8.49 7.94
N ASP A 169 9.82 -7.53 8.33
CA ASP A 169 9.69 -7.04 9.70
C ASP A 169 8.19 -7.12 10.07
N ASP A 170 7.86 -7.22 11.35
CA ASP A 170 6.49 -7.44 11.81
C ASP A 170 5.58 -6.27 11.39
N PRO A 171 4.49 -6.51 10.62
CA PRO A 171 3.58 -5.45 10.22
C PRO A 171 2.97 -4.71 11.42
N HIS A 172 2.81 -5.37 12.57
CA HIS A 172 2.33 -4.73 13.81
C HIS A 172 3.26 -3.61 14.30
N GLU A 173 4.57 -3.80 14.13
CA GLU A 173 5.58 -2.81 14.48
C GLU A 173 5.71 -1.75 13.38
N LEU A 174 5.61 -2.15 12.11
CA LEU A 174 5.67 -1.26 10.96
C LEU A 174 4.51 -0.24 10.95
N TYR A 175 3.29 -0.70 11.26
CA TYR A 175 2.09 0.15 11.35
C TYR A 175 1.56 0.25 12.78
N LYS A 176 2.45 0.45 13.76
CA LYS A 176 2.09 0.60 15.19
C LYS A 176 1.03 1.68 15.46
N HIS A 177 0.89 2.67 14.58
CA HIS A 177 -0.10 3.74 14.68
C HIS A 177 -1.54 3.31 14.37
N TRP A 178 -1.76 2.11 13.82
CA TRP A 178 -3.11 1.60 13.54
C TRP A 178 -3.93 1.31 14.80
N GLY A 179 -3.27 1.12 15.94
CA GLY A 179 -3.93 0.85 17.21
C GLY A 179 -4.49 -0.57 17.33
N PRO A 180 -4.82 -1.00 18.55
CA PRO A 180 -5.11 -2.41 18.85
C PRO A 180 -6.41 -2.94 18.25
N GLU A 181 -7.44 -2.10 18.14
CA GLU A 181 -8.75 -2.51 17.57
C GLU A 181 -8.63 -2.85 16.09
N ILE A 182 -7.89 -2.05 15.32
CA ILE A 182 -7.65 -2.29 13.90
C ILE A 182 -6.80 -3.55 13.71
N TRP A 183 -5.73 -3.72 14.50
CA TRP A 183 -4.90 -4.93 14.43
C TRP A 183 -5.70 -6.19 14.76
N THR A 184 -6.53 -6.14 15.80
CA THR A 184 -7.43 -7.26 16.14
C THR A 184 -8.34 -7.62 14.97
N ALA A 185 -8.88 -6.63 14.25
CA ALA A 185 -9.69 -6.87 13.07
C ALA A 185 -8.89 -7.46 11.90
N VAL A 186 -7.66 -6.98 11.67
CA VAL A 186 -6.74 -7.51 10.64
C VAL A 186 -6.41 -8.98 10.92
N ASP A 187 -6.00 -9.30 12.14
CA ASP A 187 -5.61 -10.66 12.56
C ASP A 187 -6.80 -11.63 12.56
N SER A 188 -8.00 -11.10 12.80
CA SER A 188 -9.25 -11.88 12.72
C SER A 188 -9.80 -11.96 11.29
N HIS A 189 -9.12 -11.34 10.32
CA HIS A 189 -9.53 -11.23 8.92
C HIS A 189 -10.94 -10.66 8.75
N GLN A 190 -11.20 -9.55 9.44
CA GLN A 190 -12.48 -8.86 9.50
C GLN A 190 -12.34 -7.39 9.08
N VAL A 191 -13.45 -6.82 8.63
CA VAL A 191 -13.59 -5.39 8.38
C VAL A 191 -14.49 -4.78 9.46
N ILE A 192 -14.09 -3.60 9.96
CA ILE A 192 -14.88 -2.77 10.86
C ILE A 192 -14.98 -1.34 10.32
N LEU A 193 -15.92 -0.56 10.86
CA LEU A 193 -16.07 0.86 10.51
C LEU A 193 -14.80 1.63 10.89
N GLY A 194 -14.43 2.62 10.07
CA GLY A 194 -13.26 3.46 10.33
C GLY A 194 -11.90 2.89 9.92
N MET A 195 -11.83 1.63 9.47
CA MET A 195 -10.64 1.12 8.78
C MET A 195 -10.37 1.92 7.50
N ASN A 196 -9.12 2.00 7.06
CA ASN A 196 -8.76 2.55 5.74
C ASN A 196 -8.65 1.44 4.68
N GLU A 197 -8.53 1.80 3.39
CA GLU A 197 -8.51 0.80 2.31
C GLU A 197 -7.32 -0.17 2.42
N ARG A 198 -6.16 0.28 2.92
CA ARG A 198 -4.97 -0.57 3.15
C ARG A 198 -5.18 -1.57 4.28
N GLN A 199 -5.76 -1.14 5.40
CA GLN A 199 -6.08 -2.00 6.53
C GLN A 199 -7.05 -3.11 6.10
N VAL A 200 -8.05 -2.76 5.28
CA VAL A 200 -9.00 -3.74 4.74
C VAL A 200 -8.34 -4.67 3.72
N GLU A 201 -7.43 -4.18 2.88
CA GLU A 201 -6.67 -5.03 1.95
C GLU A 201 -5.78 -6.03 2.70
N LEU A 202 -5.14 -5.63 3.80
CA LEU A 202 -4.37 -6.56 4.63
C LEU A 202 -5.29 -7.58 5.33
N ALA A 203 -6.45 -7.15 5.82
CA ALA A 203 -7.40 -8.01 6.53
C ALA A 203 -8.12 -9.02 5.61
N LEU A 204 -8.62 -8.57 4.47
CA LEU A 204 -9.52 -9.34 3.58
C LEU A 204 -8.83 -9.85 2.31
N GLY A 205 -7.62 -9.37 2.03
CA GLY A 205 -6.82 -9.78 0.89
C GLY A 205 -7.14 -9.04 -0.40
N GLN A 206 -7.13 -9.78 -1.52
CA GLN A 206 -7.16 -9.19 -2.85
C GLN A 206 -8.47 -8.44 -3.19
N VAL A 207 -8.31 -7.27 -3.81
CA VAL A 207 -9.38 -6.58 -4.54
C VAL A 207 -9.84 -7.40 -5.74
N SER A 208 -11.13 -7.75 -5.75
CA SER A 208 -11.77 -8.45 -6.87
C SER A 208 -12.45 -7.50 -7.86
N LYS A 209 -13.10 -6.44 -7.37
CA LYS A 209 -13.81 -5.44 -8.17
C LYS A 209 -13.74 -4.07 -7.49
N SER A 210 -13.81 -3.02 -8.29
CA SER A 210 -13.94 -1.65 -7.80
C SER A 210 -14.90 -0.85 -8.68
N THR A 211 -15.66 0.06 -8.07
CA THR A 211 -16.55 0.99 -8.79
C THR A 211 -15.83 2.20 -9.37
N SER A 212 -14.59 2.49 -8.95
CA SER A 212 -13.83 3.69 -9.34
C SER A 212 -12.32 3.48 -9.16
N ASN A 213 -11.49 4.36 -9.72
CA ASN A 213 -10.04 4.42 -9.43
C ASN A 213 -9.70 5.42 -8.31
N ASP A 214 -10.70 6.09 -7.73
CA ASP A 214 -10.54 7.04 -6.61
C ASP A 214 -10.29 6.30 -5.28
N TYR A 215 -9.03 6.00 -5.01
CA TYR A 215 -8.58 5.24 -3.82
C TYR A 215 -9.08 5.90 -2.53
N GLY A 216 -9.69 5.11 -1.65
CA GLY A 216 -10.28 5.59 -0.40
C GLY A 216 -11.62 6.33 -0.55
N ASN A 217 -12.15 6.54 -1.76
CA ASN A 217 -13.45 7.18 -2.00
C ASN A 217 -14.29 6.38 -2.99
N ARG A 218 -14.46 5.10 -2.71
CA ARG A 218 -15.09 4.15 -3.63
C ARG A 218 -15.67 2.95 -2.92
N MET A 219 -16.43 2.14 -3.64
CA MET A 219 -16.80 0.81 -3.18
C MET A 219 -15.88 -0.23 -3.81
N VAL A 220 -15.36 -1.13 -2.98
CA VAL A 220 -14.44 -2.20 -3.37
C VAL A 220 -15.00 -3.53 -2.90
N VAL A 221 -14.95 -4.54 -3.77
CA VAL A 221 -15.28 -5.92 -3.39
C VAL A 221 -13.98 -6.68 -3.18
N PHE A 222 -13.75 -7.17 -1.97
CA PHE A 222 -12.61 -8.01 -1.62
C PHE A 222 -12.97 -9.48 -1.74
N ALA A 223 -12.05 -10.32 -2.20
CA ALA A 223 -12.30 -11.74 -2.43
C ALA A 223 -12.59 -12.52 -1.14
N ASN A 224 -11.90 -12.19 -0.04
CA ASN A 224 -12.12 -12.71 1.31
C ASN A 224 -12.35 -14.24 1.35
N LEU A 225 -11.37 -14.99 0.84
CA LEU A 225 -11.39 -16.46 0.77
C LEU A 225 -12.67 -17.06 0.13
N GLY A 226 -13.13 -16.44 -0.96
CA GLY A 226 -14.33 -16.89 -1.67
C GLY A 226 -15.64 -16.50 -1.00
N LYS A 227 -15.61 -15.62 0.01
CA LYS A 227 -16.77 -14.99 0.65
C LYS A 227 -16.73 -13.48 0.42
N PRO A 228 -17.01 -13.00 -0.81
CA PRO A 228 -16.63 -11.65 -1.17
C PRO A 228 -17.34 -10.60 -0.30
N MET A 229 -16.62 -9.53 0.02
CA MET A 229 -17.08 -8.48 0.92
C MET A 229 -17.06 -7.14 0.19
N ALA A 230 -18.21 -6.51 0.05
CA ALA A 230 -18.34 -5.16 -0.51
C ALA A 230 -18.12 -4.13 0.62
N VAL A 231 -17.16 -3.24 0.44
CA VAL A 231 -16.75 -2.23 1.43
C VAL A 231 -16.78 -0.84 0.78
N THR A 232 -17.44 0.11 1.43
CA THR A 232 -17.54 1.50 0.97
C THR A 232 -16.62 2.41 1.77
N PHE A 233 -15.72 3.08 1.06
CA PHE A 233 -14.79 4.06 1.61
C PHE A 233 -15.23 5.48 1.28
N VAL A 234 -15.17 6.35 2.29
CA VAL A 234 -15.29 7.81 2.15
C VAL A 234 -14.17 8.45 2.94
N LYS A 235 -13.38 9.32 2.31
CA LYS A 235 -12.16 9.92 2.89
C LYS A 235 -11.20 8.89 3.46
N ASN A 236 -11.02 7.80 2.72
CA ASN A 236 -10.23 6.63 3.08
C ASN A 236 -10.64 5.97 4.41
N LYS A 237 -11.95 5.97 4.69
CA LYS A 237 -12.52 5.34 5.88
C LYS A 237 -13.73 4.50 5.51
N VAL A 238 -13.79 3.27 6.04
CA VAL A 238 -14.94 2.39 5.91
C VAL A 238 -16.15 3.05 6.57
N THR A 239 -17.19 3.25 5.77
CA THR A 239 -18.48 3.82 6.21
C THR A 239 -19.61 2.81 6.16
N ALA A 240 -19.46 1.76 5.33
CA ALA A 240 -20.38 0.64 5.25
C ALA A 240 -19.65 -0.58 4.69
N PHE A 241 -20.10 -1.78 5.06
CA PHE A 241 -19.68 -3.03 4.43
C PHE A 241 -20.80 -4.07 4.53
N ARG A 242 -20.80 -5.02 3.59
CA ARG A 242 -21.75 -6.13 3.54
C ARG A 242 -21.17 -7.28 2.72
N ALA A 243 -21.63 -8.50 2.97
CA ALA A 243 -21.38 -9.60 2.05
C ALA A 243 -21.83 -9.19 0.63
N ASP A 244 -20.97 -9.43 -0.36
CA ASP A 244 -21.33 -9.19 -1.76
C ASP A 244 -22.42 -10.18 -2.16
N GLN A 245 -23.50 -9.68 -2.73
CA GLN A 245 -24.63 -10.51 -3.15
C GLN A 245 -24.51 -10.95 -4.62
N GLY A 246 -23.38 -10.63 -5.28
CA GLY A 246 -23.33 -10.62 -6.73
C GLY A 246 -24.20 -9.48 -7.30
N TYR A 247 -23.99 -9.14 -8.56
CA TYR A 247 -24.92 -8.32 -9.34
C TYR A 247 -25.82 -9.24 -10.15
#